data_AF-A0A3D3KMD2-F1
#
_entry.id   AF-A0A3D3KMD2-F1
#
_cell.length_a   1.000
_cell.length_b   1.000
_cell.length_c   1.000
_cell.angle_alpha   90.00
_cell.angle_beta   90.00
_cell.angle_gamma   90.00
#
_symmetry.space_group_name_H-M   'P 1'
#
loop_
_entity.id
_entity.type
_entity.pdbx_description
1 polymer ?
#
loop_
_entity_poly.entity_id
_entity_poly.type
_entity_poly.pdbx_seq_one_letter_code
_entity_poly.pdbx_strand_id
1 'polypeptide(L)'
;MAMSDKDLRKAIKEARLYVLLTINLCKLSVLDTARLAICGGADVLQLRGKDVPEKELRRLALELRALTKELGAIFIINDRPDITIEAQADGLHIGQEDMPT
;
A
#
# COMPACT_ATOMS: atom_id res chain seq x y z
N MET A 1 8.82 -8.23 13.44
CA MET A 1 8.49 -7.13 14.39
C MET A 1 8.03 -5.93 13.59
N ALA A 2 7.02 -5.19 14.05
CA ALA A 2 6.63 -3.94 13.39
C ALA A 2 7.77 -2.91 13.53
N MET A 3 8.03 -2.16 12.47
CA MET A 3 9.03 -1.08 12.50
C MET A 3 8.57 0.03 13.44
N SER A 4 9.50 0.71 14.12
CA SER A 4 9.15 1.91 14.88
C SER A 4 8.81 3.07 13.93
N ASP A 5 8.03 4.04 14.40
CA ASP A 5 7.71 5.25 13.63
C ASP A 5 8.96 5.98 13.12
N LYS A 6 10.04 6.01 13.91
CA LYS A 6 11.30 6.64 13.54
C LYS A 6 11.98 5.89 12.39
N ASP A 7 11.96 4.56 12.45
CA ASP A 7 12.54 3.71 11.40
C ASP A 7 11.73 3.78 10.12
N LEU A 8 10.40 3.79 10.21
CA LEU A 8 9.53 3.94 9.05
C LEU A 8 9.73 5.29 8.36
N ARG A 9 9.79 6.39 9.12
CA ARG A 9 10.08 7.73 8.56
C ARG A 9 11.44 7.79 7.88
N LYS A 10 12.44 7.08 8.41
CA LYS A 10 13.75 6.97 7.77
C LYS A 10 13.66 6.16 6.46
N ALA A 11 13.01 5.00 6.50
CA ALA A 11 12.85 4.13 5.34
C ALA A 11 12.09 4.82 4.20
N ILE A 12 11.02 5.58 4.49
CA ILE A 12 10.31 6.38 3.48
C ILE A 12 11.22 7.45 2.85
N LYS A 13 12.10 8.09 3.64
CA LYS A 13 13.05 9.09 3.11
C LYS A 13 14.15 8.47 2.24
N GLU A 14 14.50 7.22 2.49
CA GLU A 14 15.54 6.48 1.76
C GLU A 14 14.97 5.71 0.57
N ALA A 15 13.64 5.52 0.51
CA ALA A 15 12.96 4.84 -0.58
C ALA A 15 13.27 5.50 -1.94
N ARG A 16 13.56 4.66 -2.93
CA ARG A 16 13.96 5.06 -4.29
C ARG A 16 12.88 4.73 -5.31
N LEU A 17 12.15 3.63 -5.11
CA LEU A 17 11.07 3.19 -6.00
C LEU A 17 9.76 3.06 -5.23
N TYR A 18 8.83 3.96 -5.54
CA TYR A 18 7.48 3.99 -5.01
C TYR A 18 6.50 3.55 -6.11
N VAL A 19 5.79 2.44 -5.91
CA VAL A 19 4.86 1.89 -6.89
C VAL A 19 3.42 2.15 -6.48
N LEU A 20 2.70 2.88 -7.33
CA LEU A 20 1.26 3.06 -7.22
C LEU A 20 0.52 1.92 -7.92
N LEU A 21 -0.06 1.02 -7.12
CA LEU A 21 -0.80 -0.14 -7.57
C LEU A 21 -2.29 0.22 -7.74
N THR A 22 -2.66 0.62 -8.96
CA THR A 22 -4.07 0.84 -9.31
C THR A 22 -4.71 -0.47 -9.75
N ILE A 23 -5.69 -0.94 -8.98
CA ILE A 23 -6.31 -2.28 -9.14
C ILE A 23 -6.75 -2.54 -10.58
N ASN A 24 -7.50 -1.62 -11.17
CA ASN A 24 -8.09 -1.78 -12.51
C ASN A 24 -7.08 -1.65 -13.67
N LEU A 25 -5.81 -1.35 -13.39
CA LEU A 25 -4.75 -1.27 -14.41
C LEU A 25 -3.79 -2.47 -14.36
N CYS A 26 -3.97 -3.39 -13.39
CA CYS A 26 -3.17 -4.59 -13.30
C CYS A 26 -3.55 -5.57 -14.43
N LYS A 27 -2.56 -5.99 -15.23
CA LYS A 27 -2.77 -7.02 -16.27
C LYS A 27 -2.79 -8.44 -15.70
N LEU A 28 -2.09 -8.64 -14.58
CA LEU A 28 -2.13 -9.85 -13.77
C LEU A 28 -3.05 -9.63 -12.56
N SER A 29 -3.16 -10.63 -11.69
CA SER A 29 -3.76 -10.40 -10.38
C SER A 29 -3.04 -9.26 -9.65
N VAL A 30 -3.77 -8.56 -8.78
CA VAL A 30 -3.20 -7.48 -7.96
C VAL A 30 -2.04 -8.00 -7.10
N LEU A 31 -2.18 -9.22 -6.57
CA LEU A 31 -1.18 -9.85 -5.72
C LEU A 31 0.08 -10.24 -6.50
N ASP A 32 -0.06 -10.80 -7.70
CA ASP A 32 1.11 -11.14 -8.53
C ASP A 32 1.83 -9.87 -9.01
N THR A 33 1.06 -8.85 -9.39
CA THR A 33 1.62 -7.55 -9.78
C THR A 33 2.41 -6.93 -8.62
N ALA A 34 1.86 -6.95 -7.41
CA ALA A 34 2.53 -6.47 -6.21
C ALA A 34 3.80 -7.27 -5.90
N ARG A 35 3.74 -8.61 -5.94
CA ARG A 35 4.90 -9.49 -5.68
C ARG A 35 6.02 -9.20 -6.67
N LEU A 36 5.70 -9.14 -7.96
CA LEU A 36 6.68 -8.83 -9.01
C LEU A 36 7.27 -7.42 -8.85
N ALA A 37 6.46 -6.42 -8.49
CA ALA A 37 6.94 -5.07 -8.24
C ALA A 37 7.93 -5.02 -7.06
N ILE A 38 7.60 -5.67 -5.94
CA ILE A 38 8.47 -5.71 -4.75
C ILE A 38 9.75 -6.49 -5.05
N CYS A 39 9.65 -7.67 -5.67
CA CYS A 39 10.84 -8.43 -6.10
C CYS A 39 11.69 -7.69 -7.14
N GLY A 40 11.07 -6.79 -7.93
CA GLY A 40 11.75 -5.88 -8.84
C GLY A 40 12.42 -4.68 -8.18
N GLY A 41 12.31 -4.53 -6.85
CA GLY A 41 12.97 -3.48 -6.06
C GLY A 41 12.06 -2.33 -5.64
N ALA A 42 10.74 -2.50 -5.63
CA ALA A 42 9.85 -1.48 -5.05
C ALA A 42 10.02 -1.42 -3.52
N ASP A 43 10.43 -0.25 -3.03
CA ASP A 43 10.57 0.03 -1.59
C ASP A 43 9.21 0.31 -0.94
N VAL A 44 8.31 0.94 -1.70
CA VAL A 44 6.96 1.29 -1.27
C VAL A 44 5.93 0.81 -2.26
N LEU A 45 4.86 0.20 -1.75
CA LEU A 45 3.68 -0.19 -2.51
C LEU A 45 2.46 0.56 -1.99
N GLN A 46 1.78 1.28 -2.88
CA GLN A 46 0.56 2.02 -2.56
C GLN A 46 -0.65 1.39 -3.24
N LEU A 47 -1.63 0.94 -2.46
CA LEU A 47 -2.89 0.43 -2.97
C LEU A 47 -3.85 1.57 -3.31
N ARG A 48 -4.29 1.62 -4.57
CA ARG A 48 -5.30 2.58 -5.06
C ARG A 48 -6.47 1.87 -5.74
N GLY A 49 -7.66 2.05 -5.17
CA GLY A 49 -8.89 1.42 -5.63
C GLY A 49 -10.10 2.36 -5.59
N LYS A 50 -10.08 3.44 -6.39
CA LYS A 50 -11.15 4.46 -6.42
C LYS A 50 -12.51 3.89 -6.83
N ASP A 51 -12.53 3.00 -7.82
CA ASP A 51 -13.74 2.44 -8.42
C ASP A 51 -13.89 0.93 -8.13
N VAL A 52 -13.46 0.49 -6.94
CA VAL A 52 -13.47 -0.92 -6.54
C VAL A 52 -14.48 -1.11 -5.39
N PRO A 53 -15.30 -2.18 -5.42
CA PRO A 53 -16.19 -2.49 -4.31
C PRO A 53 -15.42 -2.58 -2.99
N GLU A 54 -15.95 -1.98 -1.93
CA GLU A 54 -15.26 -1.89 -0.65
C GLU A 54 -14.82 -3.26 -0.10
N LYS A 55 -15.69 -4.28 -0.20
CA LYS A 55 -15.38 -5.63 0.24
C LYS A 55 -14.12 -6.18 -0.44
N GLU A 56 -13.97 -5.90 -1.73
CA GLU A 56 -12.81 -6.35 -2.50
C GLU A 56 -11.57 -5.54 -2.13
N LEU A 57 -11.70 -4.22 -1.93
CA LEU A 57 -10.61 -3.37 -1.49
C LEU A 57 -10.07 -3.79 -0.11
N ARG A 58 -10.95 -4.12 0.85
CA ARG A 58 -10.58 -4.65 2.17
C ARG A 58 -9.84 -5.99 2.05
N ARG A 59 -10.37 -6.92 1.26
CA ARG A 59 -9.74 -8.23 1.00
C ARG A 59 -8.32 -8.05 0.46
N LEU A 60 -8.17 -7.24 -0.59
CA LEU A 60 -6.86 -6.97 -1.20
C LEU A 60 -5.91 -6.26 -0.25
N ALA A 61 -6.39 -5.32 0.57
CA ALA A 61 -5.56 -4.63 1.56
C ALA A 61 -4.96 -5.59 2.58
N LEU A 62 -5.74 -6.55 3.08
CA LEU A 62 -5.26 -7.57 4.02
C LEU A 62 -4.23 -8.53 3.39
N GLU A 63 -4.50 -8.98 2.16
CA GLU A 63 -3.58 -9.85 1.42
C GLU A 63 -2.26 -9.14 1.08
N LEU A 64 -2.35 -7.89 0.63
CA LEU A 64 -1.17 -7.06 0.33
C LEU A 64 -0.38 -6.69 1.60
N ARG A 65 -1.05 -6.48 2.74
CA ARG A 65 -0.36 -6.30 4.02
C ARG A 65 0.49 -7.52 4.37
N ALA A 66 -0.05 -8.72 4.22
CA ALA A 66 0.68 -9.95 4.50
C ALA A 66 1.90 -10.08 3.59
N LEU A 67 1.71 -9.85 2.29
CA LEU A 67 2.77 -9.89 1.28
C LEU A 67 3.88 -8.85 1.53
N THR A 68 3.51 -7.61 1.84
CA THR A 68 4.48 -6.53 2.09
C THR A 68 5.28 -6.75 3.37
N LYS A 69 4.68 -7.34 4.42
CA LYS A 69 5.41 -7.78 5.62
C LYS A 69 6.39 -8.90 5.31
N GLU A 70 5.99 -9.87 4.49
CA GLU A 70 6.85 -10.99 4.07
C GLU A 70 8.06 -10.49 3.27
N LEU A 71 7.84 -9.55 2.35
CA LEU A 71 8.85 -9.10 1.40
C LEU A 71 9.60 -7.82 1.83
N GLY A 72 9.25 -7.23 2.97
CA GLY A 72 9.93 -6.06 3.52
C GLY A 72 9.63 -4.73 2.82
N ALA A 73 8.51 -4.63 2.10
CA ALA A 73 8.08 -3.38 1.47
C ALA A 73 7.18 -2.56 2.40
N ILE A 74 7.26 -1.23 2.29
CA ILE A 74 6.36 -0.32 2.98
C ILE A 74 5.00 -0.35 2.28
N PHE A 75 3.91 -0.47 3.05
CA PHE A 75 2.56 -0.55 2.51
C PHE A 75 1.74 0.69 2.84
N ILE A 76 1.26 1.38 1.79
CA ILE A 76 0.44 2.58 1.91
C ILE A 76 -0.94 2.32 1.28
N ILE A 77 -2.00 2.86 1.88
CA ILE A 77 -3.35 2.83 1.29
C ILE A 77 -3.76 4.25 0.91
N ASN A 78 -4.44 4.41 -0.21
CA ASN A 78 -4.91 5.70 -0.71
C ASN A 78 -6.35 5.99 -0.24
N ASP A 79 -6.59 7.18 0.35
CA ASP A 79 -7.89 7.79 0.70
C ASP A 79 -8.87 6.94 1.56
N ARG A 80 -8.40 5.84 2.15
CA ARG A 80 -9.23 4.91 2.94
C ARG A 80 -8.68 4.74 4.35
N PRO A 81 -8.91 5.70 5.27
CA PRO A 81 -8.40 5.63 6.65
C PRO A 81 -8.94 4.41 7.41
N ASP A 82 -10.20 4.06 7.17
CA ASP A 82 -10.87 2.89 7.74
C ASP A 82 -10.14 1.59 7.36
N ILE A 83 -9.83 1.41 6.07
CA ILE A 83 -9.12 0.23 5.57
C ILE A 83 -7.65 0.27 5.97
N THR A 84 -7.03 1.45 6.04
CA THR A 84 -5.64 1.62 6.51
C THR A 84 -5.46 1.06 7.91
N ILE A 85 -6.37 1.42 8.83
CA ILE A 85 -6.35 0.97 10.22
C ILE A 85 -6.62 -0.54 10.28
N GLU A 86 -7.67 -1.02 9.60
CA GLU A 86 -8.01 -2.45 9.56
C GLU A 86 -6.85 -3.30 9.05
N ALA A 87 -6.22 -2.89 7.94
CA ALA A 87 -5.12 -3.62 7.34
C ALA A 87 -3.78 -3.41 8.06
N GLN A 88 -3.71 -2.54 9.08
CA GLN A 88 -2.45 -2.14 9.72
C GLN A 88 -1.40 -1.74 8.68
N ALA A 89 -1.80 -0.96 7.68
CA ALA A 89 -0.88 -0.41 6.69
C ALA A 89 0.11 0.54 7.37
N ASP A 90 1.28 0.70 6.77
CA ASP A 90 2.34 1.55 7.32
C ASP A 90 2.02 3.04 7.16
N GLY A 91 1.08 3.38 6.28
CA GLY A 91 0.56 4.74 6.18
C GLY A 91 -0.66 4.89 5.28
N LEU A 92 -1.23 6.08 5.37
CA LEU A 92 -2.31 6.57 4.52
C LEU A 92 -1.76 7.66 3.62
N HIS A 93 -2.05 7.59 2.33
CA HIS A 93 -1.89 8.70 1.42
C HIS A 93 -3.23 9.41 1.27
N ILE A 94 -3.20 10.74 1.34
CA ILE A 94 -4.37 11.62 1.22
C ILE A 94 -4.04 12.65 0.15
N GLY A 95 -4.88 12.78 -0.86
CA GLY A 95 -4.76 13.85 -1.86
C GLY A 95 -5.09 15.23 -1.26
N GLN A 96 -4.69 16.29 -1.95
CA GLN A 96 -4.90 17.66 -1.48
C GLN A 96 -6.38 18.05 -1.37
N GLU A 97 -7.25 17.43 -2.16
CA GLU A 97 -8.70 17.69 -2.19
C GLU A 97 -9.48 16.73 -1.26
N ASP A 98 -8.81 15.74 -0.66
CA ASP A 98 -9.45 14.65 0.10
C ASP A 98 -9.55 14.95 1.61
N MET A 99 -9.02 16.10 2.07
CA MET A 99 -9.23 16.59 3.43
C MET A 99 -10.31 17.70 3.44
N PRO A 100 -11.32 17.60 4.32
CA PRO A 100 -12.19 18.74 4.56
C PRO A 100 -11.36 19.88 5.18
N THR A 101 -11.56 21.10 4.65
CA THR A 101 -11.21 22.35 5.35
C THR A 101 -11.96 22.49 6.66
#